data_AF-A0A7Y6AFG6-F1
#
_entry.id   AF-A0A7Y6AFG6-F1
#
_cell.length_a   1.000
_cell.length_b   1.000
_cell.length_c   1.000
_cell.angle_alpha   90.00
_cell.angle_beta   90.00
_cell.angle_gamma   90.00
#
_symmetry.space_group_name_H-M   'P 1'
#
loop_
_entity.id
_entity.type
_entity.pdbx_description
1 polymer ?
#
loop_
_entity_poly.entity_id
_entity_poly.type
_entity_poly.pdbx_seq_one_letter_code
_entity_poly.pdbx_strand_id
1 'polypeptide(L)'
;MTRRQTSSGVPVSDHRADDPTADWAPTGIDVTIPSVARMYDYYLGGKDNFRVDRDASEQLALAAPGTKALAINNRRYLQRAVRVLAEQHGVMQFLDNGSGLPTQDNVHQIAQSVHP
;
A
#
# COMPACT_ATOMS: atom_id res chain seq x y z
N MET A 1 32.70 19.98 -30.75
CA MET A 1 32.37 18.53 -30.70
C MET A 1 32.52 18.07 -29.26
N THR A 2 31.43 18.05 -28.50
CA THR A 2 31.49 17.73 -27.06
C THR A 2 30.44 16.67 -26.76
N ARG A 3 30.92 15.46 -26.48
CA ARG A 3 30.16 14.22 -26.33
C ARG A 3 29.34 14.29 -25.02
N ARG A 4 28.01 14.40 -25.12
CA ARG A 4 27.10 14.19 -23.98
C ARG A 4 27.04 12.69 -23.68
N GLN A 5 27.57 12.28 -22.53
CA GLN A 5 27.31 10.97 -21.96
C GLN A 5 25.87 10.95 -21.43
N THR A 6 25.06 10.07 -21.97
CA THR A 6 23.74 9.72 -21.42
C THR A 6 23.96 8.59 -20.42
N SER A 7 23.93 8.88 -19.11
CA SER A 7 23.85 7.83 -18.09
C SER A 7 22.40 7.35 -18.00
N SER A 8 22.09 6.23 -18.64
CA SER A 8 20.88 5.45 -18.38
C SER A 8 21.01 4.83 -16.98
N GLY A 9 20.52 5.53 -15.96
CA GLY A 9 20.38 4.99 -14.62
C GLY A 9 19.27 3.93 -14.62
N VAL A 10 19.65 2.66 -14.54
CA VAL A 10 18.74 1.60 -14.12
C VAL A 10 18.25 1.97 -12.71
N PRO A 11 16.94 1.93 -12.41
CA PRO A 11 16.48 2.21 -11.06
C PRO A 11 17.07 1.13 -10.15
N VAL A 12 17.84 1.56 -9.15
CA VAL A 12 18.35 0.68 -8.09
C VAL A 12 17.12 0.12 -7.38
N SER A 13 16.81 -1.16 -7.61
CA SER A 13 15.84 -1.87 -6.78
C SER A 13 16.36 -1.83 -5.35
N ASP A 14 15.56 -1.32 -4.42
CA ASP A 14 15.94 -1.26 -3.01
C ASP A 14 16.03 -2.68 -2.45
N HIS A 15 17.24 -3.25 -2.48
CA HIS A 15 17.55 -4.60 -2.01
C HIS A 15 17.29 -4.78 -0.50
N ARG A 16 16.99 -3.70 0.25
CA ARG A 16 16.68 -3.74 1.69
C ARG A 16 15.33 -4.39 2.03
N ALA A 17 14.40 -4.45 1.09
CA ALA A 17 13.08 -5.03 1.33
C ALA A 17 13.06 -6.57 1.22
N ASP A 18 14.17 -7.19 0.80
CA ASP A 18 14.26 -8.63 0.56
C ASP A 18 15.11 -9.36 1.61
N ASP A 19 15.63 -8.63 2.61
CA ASP A 19 16.36 -9.20 3.74
C ASP A 19 15.38 -9.52 4.89
N PRO A 20 15.16 -10.79 5.25
CA PRO A 20 14.29 -11.18 6.36
C PRO A 20 14.84 -10.74 7.73
N THR A 21 16.08 -10.24 7.78
CA THR A 21 16.71 -9.65 8.96
C THR A 21 16.68 -8.13 8.97
N ALA A 22 16.01 -7.49 7.99
CA ALA A 22 15.92 -6.05 7.92
C ALA A 22 15.26 -5.47 9.18
N ASP A 23 15.94 -4.52 9.84
CA ASP A 23 15.55 -3.92 11.13
C ASP A 23 14.15 -3.27 11.16
N TRP A 24 13.51 -3.08 10.01
CA TRP A 24 12.17 -2.51 9.89
C TRP A 24 11.05 -3.57 9.91
N ALA A 25 11.38 -4.85 9.70
CA ALA A 25 10.40 -5.93 9.70
C ALA A 25 9.88 -6.18 11.13
N PRO A 26 8.55 -6.20 11.37
CA PRO A 26 8.03 -6.41 12.70
C PRO A 26 8.39 -7.79 13.26
N THR A 27 8.78 -7.85 14.52
CA THR A 27 9.11 -9.11 15.20
C THR A 27 7.90 -10.05 15.22
N GLY A 28 8.14 -11.34 14.92
CA GLY A 28 7.09 -12.37 14.94
C GLY A 28 6.24 -12.47 13.68
N ILE A 29 6.56 -11.70 12.63
CA ILE A 29 5.94 -11.82 11.31
C ILE A 29 6.77 -12.75 10.42
N ASP A 30 6.13 -13.77 9.86
CA ASP A 30 6.73 -14.55 8.78
C ASP A 30 6.70 -13.75 7.48
N VAL A 31 7.89 -13.34 7.03
CA VAL A 31 8.12 -12.55 5.82
C VAL A 31 8.36 -13.42 4.59
N THR A 32 8.33 -14.75 4.74
CA THR A 32 8.45 -15.72 3.65
C THR A 32 7.11 -16.19 3.10
N ILE A 33 6.02 -15.83 3.77
CA ILE A 33 4.64 -16.14 3.36
C ILE A 33 3.95 -14.83 2.92
N PRO A 34 3.25 -14.77 1.77
CA PRO A 34 2.56 -13.56 1.35
C PRO A 34 1.39 -13.20 2.28
N SER A 35 1.17 -11.91 2.50
CA SER A 35 0.04 -11.37 3.25
C SER A 35 -0.85 -10.50 2.38
N VAL A 36 -2.17 -10.64 2.50
CA VAL A 36 -3.14 -9.81 1.76
C VAL A 36 -2.91 -8.32 2.00
N ALA A 37 -2.58 -7.91 3.23
CA ALA A 37 -2.33 -6.51 3.55
C ALA A 37 -1.07 -5.95 2.84
N ARG A 38 0.00 -6.75 2.76
CA ARG A 38 1.25 -6.39 2.06
C ARG A 38 1.09 -6.42 0.54
N MET A 39 0.32 -7.37 0.02
CA MET A 39 -0.05 -7.40 -1.41
C MET A 39 -0.86 -6.15 -1.80
N TYR A 40 -1.82 -5.75 -0.95
CA TYR A 40 -2.60 -4.54 -1.15
C TYR A 40 -1.72 -3.28 -1.11
N ASP A 41 -0.77 -3.21 -0.16
CA ASP A 41 0.24 -2.15 -0.10
C ASP A 41 1.05 -2.05 -1.41
N TYR A 42 1.54 -3.18 -1.94
CA TYR A 42 2.24 -3.22 -3.23
C TYR A 42 1.38 -2.68 -4.38
N TYR A 43 0.11 -3.06 -4.47
CA TYR A 43 -0.78 -2.53 -5.51
C TYR A 43 -1.00 -1.03 -5.41
N LEU A 44 -0.98 -0.47 -4.20
CA LEU A 44 -1.05 0.97 -3.94
C LEU A 44 0.29 1.70 -4.13
N GLY A 45 1.37 0.97 -4.42
CA GLY A 45 2.71 1.54 -4.59
C GLY A 45 3.41 1.85 -3.26
N GLY A 46 3.00 1.20 -2.18
CA GLY A 46 3.68 1.26 -0.90
C GLY A 46 4.96 0.43 -0.87
N LYS A 47 5.66 0.51 0.26
CA LYS A 47 6.98 -0.10 0.48
C LYS A 47 6.99 -1.14 1.59
N ASP A 48 5.88 -1.31 2.29
CA ASP A 48 5.78 -2.20 3.45
C ASP A 48 5.37 -3.60 2.97
N ASN A 49 6.12 -4.12 1.99
CA ASN A 49 5.90 -5.40 1.34
C ASN A 49 7.23 -6.07 0.98
N PHE A 50 7.28 -7.39 1.11
CA PHE A 50 8.45 -8.21 0.80
C PHE A 50 8.34 -8.80 -0.60
N ARG A 51 9.43 -9.41 -1.10
CA ARG A 51 9.46 -10.10 -2.39
C ARG A 51 8.27 -11.05 -2.59
N VAL A 52 8.00 -11.89 -1.59
CA VAL A 52 6.94 -12.91 -1.65
C VAL A 52 5.55 -12.31 -1.86
N ASP A 53 5.29 -11.11 -1.33
CA ASP A 53 4.02 -10.41 -1.52
C ASP A 53 3.91 -9.87 -2.95
N ARG A 54 5.00 -9.33 -3.50
CA ARG A 54 5.04 -8.80 -4.88
C ARG A 54 4.87 -9.92 -5.89
N ASP A 55 5.58 -11.02 -5.72
CA ASP A 55 5.51 -12.17 -6.61
C ASP A 55 4.09 -12.78 -6.62
N ALA A 56 3.49 -12.95 -5.43
CA ALA A 56 2.09 -13.39 -5.32
C ALA A 56 1.11 -12.39 -5.97
N SER A 57 1.37 -11.08 -5.82
CA SER A 57 0.54 -10.03 -6.42
C SER A 57 0.62 -10.02 -7.94
N GLU A 58 1.79 -10.28 -8.50
CA GLU A 58 2.02 -10.36 -9.95
C GLU A 58 1.36 -11.61 -10.53
N GLN A 59 1.47 -12.75 -9.85
CA GLN A 59 0.73 -13.97 -10.23
C GLN A 59 -0.79 -13.75 -10.21
N LEU A 60 -1.31 -13.11 -9.17
CA LEU A 60 -2.74 -12.77 -9.09
C LEU A 60 -3.16 -11.80 -10.19
N ALA A 61 -2.31 -10.84 -10.57
CA ALA A 61 -2.62 -9.90 -11.66
C ALA A 61 -2.68 -10.59 -13.03
N LEU A 62 -1.95 -11.68 -13.24
CA LEU A 62 -2.07 -12.51 -14.45
C LEU A 62 -3.38 -13.30 -14.47
N ALA A 63 -3.78 -13.89 -13.33
CA ALA A 63 -5.01 -14.67 -13.22
C ALA A 63 -6.29 -13.81 -13.22
N ALA A 64 -6.21 -12.61 -12.64
CA ALA A 64 -7.30 -11.64 -12.54
C ALA A 64 -6.84 -10.26 -13.06
N PRO A 65 -6.87 -10.05 -14.38
CA PRO A 65 -6.55 -8.76 -14.98
C PRO A 65 -7.48 -7.67 -14.44
N GLY A 66 -6.93 -6.68 -13.74
CA GLY A 66 -7.68 -5.57 -13.14
C GLY A 66 -7.51 -5.42 -11.63
N THR A 67 -6.94 -6.39 -10.93
CA THR A 67 -6.78 -6.37 -9.46
C THR A 67 -6.09 -5.10 -8.95
N LYS A 68 -5.03 -4.62 -9.61
CA LYS A 68 -4.36 -3.36 -9.22
C LYS A 68 -5.28 -2.14 -9.34
N ALA A 69 -6.02 -2.04 -10.44
CA ALA A 69 -6.97 -0.94 -10.65
C ALA A 69 -8.11 -1.00 -9.62
N LEU A 70 -8.59 -2.20 -9.30
CA LEU A 70 -9.57 -2.43 -8.25
C LEU A 70 -9.04 -1.96 -6.89
N ALA A 71 -7.80 -2.31 -6.52
CA ALA A 71 -7.20 -1.90 -5.26
C ALA A 71 -7.16 -0.36 -5.11
N ILE A 72 -6.69 0.34 -6.14
CA ILE A 72 -6.65 1.81 -6.18
C ILE A 72 -8.05 2.41 -6.06
N ASN A 73 -9.02 1.87 -6.80
CA ASN A 73 -10.40 2.35 -6.77
C ASN A 73 -11.05 2.13 -5.41
N ASN A 74 -10.78 0.99 -4.77
CA ASN A 74 -11.23 0.70 -3.41
C ASN A 74 -10.67 1.73 -2.41
N ARG A 75 -9.38 2.07 -2.49
CA ARG A 75 -8.79 3.09 -1.61
C ARG A 75 -9.43 4.46 -1.79
N ARG A 76 -9.64 4.87 -3.05
CA ARG A 76 -10.33 6.13 -3.36
C ARG A 76 -11.78 6.13 -2.87
N TYR A 77 -12.46 4.99 -2.94
CA TYR A 77 -13.83 4.86 -2.44
C TYR A 77 -13.87 5.03 -0.92
N LEU A 78 -13.01 4.33 -0.17
CA LEU A 78 -12.90 4.45 1.27
C LEU A 78 -12.68 5.92 1.69
N GLN A 79 -11.74 6.61 1.05
CA GLN A 79 -11.46 8.02 1.34
C GLN A 79 -12.70 8.91 1.19
N ARG A 80 -13.44 8.76 0.09
CA ARG A 80 -14.68 9.54 -0.15
C ARG A 80 -15.79 9.16 0.82
N ALA A 81 -15.97 7.87 1.09
CA ALA A 81 -17.03 7.37 1.95
C ALA A 81 -16.86 7.88 3.39
N VAL A 82 -15.66 7.74 3.96
CA VAL A 82 -15.35 8.23 5.32
C VAL A 82 -15.56 9.74 5.40
N ARG A 83 -15.09 10.49 4.40
CA ARG A 83 -15.27 11.94 4.33
C ARG A 83 -16.74 12.34 4.33
N VAL A 84 -17.56 11.71 3.48
CA VAL A 84 -19.01 11.97 3.42
C VAL A 84 -19.70 11.65 4.74
N LEU A 85 -19.37 10.51 5.36
CA LEU A 85 -19.94 10.12 6.65
C LEU A 85 -19.60 11.12 7.76
N ALA A 86 -18.35 11.60 7.81
CA ALA A 86 -17.92 12.59 8.80
C ALA A 86 -18.51 13.99 8.53
N GLU A 87 -18.41 14.49 7.30
CA GLU A 87 -18.79 15.86 6.92
C GLU A 87 -20.30 16.04 6.83
N GLN A 88 -21.01 15.13 6.16
CA GLN A 88 -22.41 15.32 5.76
C GLN A 88 -23.39 14.61 6.69
N HIS A 89 -22.96 13.51 7.32
CA HIS A 89 -23.81 12.71 8.19
C HIS A 89 -23.43 12.81 9.68
N GLY A 90 -22.38 13.56 10.02
CA GLY A 90 -21.98 13.81 11.41
C GLY A 90 -21.53 12.56 12.17
N VAL A 91 -21.01 11.54 11.47
CA VAL A 91 -20.46 10.34 12.10
C VAL A 91 -19.13 10.67 12.76
N MET A 92 -19.04 10.48 14.07
CA MET A 92 -17.86 10.86 14.88
C MET A 92 -17.04 9.66 15.39
N GLN A 93 -17.53 8.44 15.21
CA GLN A 93 -16.86 7.22 15.67
C GLN A 93 -16.80 6.21 14.52
N PHE A 94 -15.62 5.64 14.31
CA PHE A 94 -15.35 4.68 13.25
C PHE A 94 -14.67 3.45 13.83
N LEU A 95 -15.15 2.27 13.45
CA LEU A 95 -14.47 1.00 13.68
C LEU A 95 -14.04 0.43 12.33
N ASP A 96 -12.74 0.42 12.09
CA ASP A 96 -12.13 -0.10 10.86
C ASP A 96 -11.52 -1.48 11.12
N ASN A 97 -12.25 -2.53 10.74
CA ASN A 97 -11.79 -3.91 10.89
C ASN A 97 -11.13 -4.40 9.60
N GLY A 98 -9.83 -4.67 9.67
CA GLY A 98 -9.03 -4.94 8.48
C GLY A 98 -8.51 -3.66 7.82
N SER A 99 -8.06 -2.69 8.62
CA SER A 99 -7.53 -1.39 8.18
C SER A 99 -6.36 -1.48 7.19
N GLY A 100 -5.72 -2.65 7.10
CA GLY A 100 -4.50 -2.85 6.33
C GLY A 100 -3.27 -2.29 7.05
N LEU A 101 -2.18 -2.18 6.31
CA LEU A 101 -0.94 -1.53 6.77
C LEU A 101 -1.14 -0.02 6.84
N PRO A 102 -0.26 0.72 7.54
CA PRO A 102 -0.27 2.18 7.49
C PRO A 102 -0.10 2.68 6.04
N THR A 103 -1.16 3.28 5.48
CA THR A 103 -1.16 3.87 4.14
C THR A 103 -1.49 5.36 4.20
N GLN A 104 -1.41 6.07 3.07
CA GLN A 104 -1.85 7.47 2.96
C GLN A 104 -3.37 7.58 3.16
N ASP A 105 -3.80 8.43 4.10
CA ASP A 105 -5.20 8.70 4.47
C ASP A 105 -5.97 7.54 5.10
N ASN A 106 -5.51 7.06 6.26
CA ASN A 106 -6.25 6.07 7.04
C ASN A 106 -7.58 6.62 7.55
N VAL A 107 -8.55 5.75 7.87
CA VAL A 107 -9.92 6.15 8.28
C VAL A 107 -9.90 7.22 9.37
N HIS A 108 -9.10 7.02 10.42
CA HIS A 108 -8.99 7.97 11.52
C HIS A 108 -8.40 9.32 11.08
N GLN A 109 -7.41 9.34 10.18
CA GLN A 109 -6.82 10.59 9.67
C GLN A 109 -7.83 11.38 8.84
N ILE A 110 -8.62 10.70 8.01
CA ILE A 110 -9.67 11.35 7.23
C ILE A 110 -10.75 11.91 8.17
N ALA A 111 -11.24 11.11 9.11
CA ALA A 111 -12.25 11.54 10.06
C ALA A 111 -11.77 12.74 10.90
N GLN A 112 -10.55 12.68 11.43
CA GLN A 112 -9.93 13.77 12.21
C GLN A 112 -9.67 15.03 11.38
N SER A 113 -9.42 14.91 10.06
CA SER A 113 -9.28 16.09 9.19
C SER A 113 -10.57 16.91 9.08
N VAL A 114 -11.73 16.27 9.34
CA VAL A 114 -13.05 16.89 9.34
C VAL A 114 -13.45 17.33 10.73
N HIS A 115 -13.24 16.46 11.72
CA HIS A 115 -13.57 16.66 13.14
C HIS A 115 -12.33 16.36 14.00
N PRO A 116 -11.47 17.37 14.25
CA PRO A 116 -10.19 17.21 14.95
C PRO A 116 -10.33 16.79 16.43
#